data_AF-A0A8S3Q8H7-F1
#
_entry.id   AF-A0A8S3Q8H7-F1
#
_cell.length_a   1.000
_cell.length_b   1.000
_cell.length_c   1.000
_cell.angle_alpha   90.00
_cell.angle_beta   90.00
_cell.angle_gamma   90.00
#
_symmetry.space_group_name_H-M   'P 1'
#
loop_
_entity.id
_entity.type
_entity.pdbx_description
1 polymer ?
#
loop_
_entity_poly.entity_id
_entity_poly.type
_entity_poly.pdbx_seq_one_letter_code
_entity_poly.pdbx_strand_id
1 'polypeptide(L)'
;MPDFIEGIDILPERNVVDFTNNSYGDIFCEFLSNVNCCILNGRNFLSNDFTFISTRGTSVVDYCIVPYEYLNKFVDFEVIRAQSLVNSTFTTGAYDPKHIPDHSLICWTFNTLVYDDQIMVRHAQSTDNETTEHVKFDTRNVPNDWLTDVEVVSKLNQLILDLEHSENNQLEIDNKYDELVNIIQDEMNSKLDKRKVYCADGISNKRRKMKKPWWNDNLTVLWNEVCAAERIWRKNPNRNERKSARHVFVKTRKTFDKKLPTSEKTILVS
;
A
#
# COMPACT_ATOMS: atom_id res chain seq x y z
N MET A 1 27.31 2.56 -4.70
CA MET A 1 26.56 3.78 -5.08
C MET A 1 25.70 4.24 -3.92
N PRO A 2 25.76 5.53 -3.55
CA PRO A 2 24.84 6.08 -2.56
C PRO A 2 23.46 6.30 -3.20
N ASP A 3 22.42 5.74 -2.59
CA ASP A 3 21.02 5.98 -2.90
C ASP A 3 20.42 7.04 -1.96
N PHE A 4 21.25 8.01 -1.56
CA PHE A 4 20.95 9.05 -0.59
C PHE A 4 21.89 10.23 -0.75
N ILE A 5 21.50 11.38 -0.20
CA ILE A 5 22.31 12.61 -0.25
C ILE A 5 23.12 12.71 1.05
N GLU A 6 24.44 12.60 0.90
CA GLU A 6 25.39 12.69 2.03
C GLU A 6 25.26 14.03 2.75
N GLY A 7 25.08 13.99 4.07
CA GLY A 7 24.92 15.18 4.92
C GLY A 7 23.49 15.72 5.04
N ILE A 8 22.55 15.23 4.24
CA ILE A 8 21.11 15.53 4.37
C ILE A 8 20.37 14.32 4.94
N ASP A 9 20.65 13.13 4.40
CA ASP A 9 20.00 11.89 4.81
C ASP A 9 20.87 11.11 5.80
N ILE A 10 20.32 10.77 6.97
CA ILE A 10 21.00 9.92 7.97
C ILE A 10 20.47 8.50 7.80
N LEU A 11 21.18 7.68 7.02
CA LEU A 11 20.80 6.29 6.76
C LEU A 11 21.86 5.32 7.24
N PRO A 12 21.44 4.13 7.74
CA PRO A 12 22.37 3.05 7.97
C PRO A 12 23.07 2.65 6.67
N GLU A 13 24.37 2.37 6.80
CA GLU A 13 25.22 1.95 5.69
C GLU A 13 24.74 0.61 5.13
N ARG A 14 24.82 0.46 3.81
CA ARG A 14 24.45 -0.78 3.14
C ARG A 14 25.61 -1.77 3.17
N ASN A 15 25.35 -3.00 3.57
CA ASN A 15 26.24 -4.11 3.24
C ASN A 15 26.01 -4.50 1.77
N VAL A 16 26.86 -4.02 0.86
CA VAL A 16 26.69 -4.22 -0.58
C VAL A 16 27.35 -5.53 -1.03
N VAL A 17 26.56 -6.42 -1.65
CA VAL A 17 27.06 -7.70 -2.20
C VAL A 17 27.31 -7.65 -3.72
N ASP A 18 26.83 -6.61 -4.39
CA ASP A 18 27.05 -6.39 -5.83
C ASP A 18 27.90 -5.14 -6.07
N PHE A 19 29.09 -5.34 -6.60
CA PHE A 19 30.06 -4.28 -6.90
C PHE A 19 30.02 -3.83 -8.37
N THR A 20 29.12 -4.42 -9.17
CA THR A 20 29.06 -4.16 -10.61
C THR A 20 28.29 -2.88 -10.87
N ASN A 21 28.98 -1.84 -11.35
CA ASN A 21 28.35 -0.58 -11.71
C ASN A 21 27.80 -0.63 -13.14
N ASN A 22 26.53 -0.24 -13.32
CA ASN A 22 25.91 -0.05 -14.63
C ASN A 22 25.20 1.30 -14.69
N SER A 23 25.13 1.91 -15.87
CA SER A 23 24.51 3.23 -16.05
C SER A 23 23.02 3.26 -15.69
N TYR A 24 22.34 2.12 -15.73
CA TYR A 24 20.95 2.00 -15.30
C TYR A 24 20.79 2.10 -13.78
N GLY A 25 21.76 1.58 -13.02
CA GLY A 25 21.84 1.67 -11.57
C GLY A 25 22.04 3.11 -11.13
N ASP A 26 22.87 3.86 -11.87
CA ASP A 26 23.08 5.29 -11.63
C ASP A 26 21.75 6.08 -11.76
N ILE A 27 21.02 5.86 -12.86
CA ILE A 27 19.71 6.50 -13.10
C ILE A 27 18.69 6.07 -12.04
N PHE A 28 18.73 4.81 -11.63
CA PHE A 28 17.84 4.28 -10.61
C PHE A 28 18.11 4.91 -9.23
N CYS A 29 19.36 5.05 -8.83
CA CYS A 29 19.74 5.76 -7.60
C CYS A 29 19.32 7.24 -7.65
N GLU A 30 19.53 7.93 -8.77
CA GLU A 30 19.08 9.32 -8.95
C GLU A 30 17.56 9.45 -8.80
N PHE A 31 16.80 8.54 -9.40
CA PHE A 31 15.34 8.49 -9.23
C PHE A 31 14.94 8.35 -7.76
N LEU A 32 15.60 7.45 -7.01
CA LEU A 32 15.32 7.22 -5.60
C LEU A 32 15.55 8.46 -4.73
N SER A 33 16.67 9.15 -4.95
CA SER A 33 16.95 10.42 -4.26
C SER A 33 15.91 11.49 -4.60
N ASN A 34 15.43 11.56 -5.84
CA ASN A 34 14.40 12.52 -6.25
C ASN A 34 13.02 12.24 -5.64
N VAL A 35 12.67 10.98 -5.35
CA VAL A 35 11.38 10.60 -4.77
C VAL A 35 11.42 10.37 -3.26
N ASN A 36 12.53 10.72 -2.61
CA ASN A 36 12.72 10.57 -1.17
C ASN A 36 12.59 9.11 -0.68
N CYS A 37 13.12 8.17 -1.45
CA CYS A 37 13.11 6.74 -1.17
C CYS A 37 14.52 6.15 -1.12
N CYS A 38 14.67 4.99 -0.48
CA CYS A 38 15.92 4.23 -0.44
C CYS A 38 15.71 2.74 -0.63
N ILE A 39 16.83 2.05 -0.88
CA ILE A 39 16.89 0.60 -1.02
C ILE A 39 17.04 -0.03 0.36
N LEU A 40 16.09 -0.87 0.76
CA LEU A 40 16.18 -1.63 2.01
C LEU A 40 17.23 -2.75 1.92
N ASN A 41 17.53 -3.28 0.73
CA ASN A 41 18.51 -4.35 0.55
C ASN A 41 19.88 -3.99 1.13
N GLY A 42 20.33 -4.82 2.07
CA GLY A 42 21.61 -4.65 2.76
C GLY A 42 21.56 -3.66 3.93
N ARG A 43 20.37 -3.18 4.33
CA ARG A 43 20.14 -2.37 5.54
C ARG A 43 19.33 -3.16 6.56
N ASN A 44 19.50 -2.85 7.84
CA ASN A 44 18.73 -3.43 8.96
C ASN A 44 18.63 -4.98 8.89
N PHE A 45 19.75 -5.64 8.55
CA PHE A 45 19.73 -7.00 8.05
C PHE A 45 20.10 -8.07 9.09
N LEU A 46 19.46 -9.24 8.96
CA LEU A 46 19.91 -10.50 9.54
C LEU A 46 20.86 -11.24 8.58
N SER A 47 20.54 -11.25 7.27
CA SER A 47 21.36 -11.84 6.22
C SER A 47 21.13 -11.10 4.89
N ASN A 48 22.22 -10.84 4.15
CA ASN A 48 22.16 -10.24 2.82
C ASN A 48 22.85 -11.13 1.78
N ASP A 49 22.23 -11.27 0.62
CA ASP A 49 22.68 -12.19 -0.42
C ASP A 49 22.17 -11.77 -1.82
N PHE A 50 22.60 -12.48 -2.85
CA PHE A 50 22.12 -12.29 -4.21
C PHE A 50 20.65 -12.67 -4.35
N THR A 51 19.87 -11.78 -4.96
CA THR A 51 18.45 -12.00 -5.21
C THR A 51 18.19 -12.86 -6.45
N PHE A 52 19.21 -13.03 -7.29
CA PHE A 52 19.18 -13.94 -8.43
C PHE A 52 20.47 -14.77 -8.49
N ILE A 53 20.32 -16.10 -8.62
CA ILE A 53 21.41 -17.07 -8.67
C ILE A 53 21.12 -18.05 -9.81
N SER A 54 22.01 -18.08 -10.79
CA SER A 54 21.95 -19.01 -11.90
C SER A 54 23.28 -19.76 -12.07
N THR A 55 23.29 -20.80 -12.90
CA THR A 55 24.54 -21.48 -13.29
C THR A 55 25.52 -20.60 -14.05
N ARG A 56 25.08 -19.42 -14.52
CA ARG A 56 25.89 -18.47 -15.29
C ARG A 56 26.39 -17.29 -14.47
N GLY A 57 25.98 -17.18 -13.20
CA GLY A 57 26.37 -16.08 -12.33
C GLY A 57 25.25 -15.66 -11.38
N THR A 58 25.58 -14.69 -10.53
CA THR A 58 24.73 -14.14 -9.48
C THR A 58 24.58 -12.63 -9.65
N SER A 59 23.43 -12.09 -9.28
CA SER A 59 23.15 -10.66 -9.39
C SER A 59 22.12 -10.20 -8.36
N VAL A 60 22.12 -8.91 -8.04
CA VAL A 60 21.03 -8.28 -7.29
C VAL A 60 20.14 -7.54 -8.28
N VAL A 61 18.95 -8.08 -8.55
CA VAL A 61 18.01 -7.50 -9.53
C VAL A 61 16.66 -7.14 -8.90
N ASP A 62 16.33 -7.79 -7.78
CA ASP A 62 15.13 -7.49 -6.98
C ASP A 62 15.50 -6.55 -5.83
N TYR A 63 14.88 -5.37 -5.81
CA TYR A 63 15.10 -4.34 -4.80
C TYR A 63 13.81 -4.07 -4.03
N CYS A 64 13.91 -4.03 -2.70
CA CYS A 64 12.87 -3.49 -1.83
C CYS A 64 13.14 -2.00 -1.64
N ILE A 65 12.18 -1.16 -2.03
CA ILE A 65 12.28 0.30 -2.00
C ILE A 65 11.31 0.82 -0.94
N VAL A 66 11.79 1.71 -0.07
CA VAL A 66 11.00 2.27 1.03
C VAL A 66 11.19 3.79 1.10
N PRO A 67 10.14 4.57 1.44
CA PRO A 67 10.30 5.97 1.79
C PRO A 67 11.24 6.14 3.00
N TYR A 68 12.09 7.16 2.99
CA TYR A 68 13.05 7.38 4.09
C TYR A 68 12.37 7.47 5.46
N GLU A 69 11.21 8.13 5.52
CA GLU A 69 10.41 8.31 6.74
C GLU A 69 10.01 7.00 7.43
N TYR A 70 9.94 5.89 6.68
CA TYR A 70 9.52 4.60 7.21
C TYR A 70 10.64 3.59 7.33
N LEU A 71 11.89 3.94 6.98
CA LEU A 71 13.01 3.00 6.99
C LEU A 71 13.18 2.31 8.36
N ASN A 72 13.04 3.05 9.45
CA ASN A 72 13.18 2.54 10.81
C ASN A 72 12.05 1.59 11.25
N LYS A 73 10.94 1.54 10.50
CA LYS A 73 9.84 0.60 10.74
C LYS A 73 10.12 -0.78 10.11
N PHE A 74 11.05 -0.88 9.17
CA PHE A 74 11.45 -2.16 8.58
C PHE A 74 12.57 -2.79 9.41
N VAL A 75 12.30 -3.98 9.95
CA VAL A 75 13.24 -4.79 10.73
C VAL A 75 13.35 -6.18 10.12
N ASP A 76 14.37 -6.93 10.55
CA ASP A 76 14.60 -8.32 10.15
C ASP A 76 14.63 -8.52 8.62
N PHE A 77 15.29 -7.61 7.90
CA PHE A 77 15.45 -7.78 6.46
C PHE A 77 16.36 -8.96 6.18
N GLU A 78 15.90 -9.88 5.32
CA GLU A 78 16.63 -11.09 4.96
C GLU A 78 16.45 -11.45 3.48
N VAL A 79 17.53 -11.90 2.86
CA VAL A 79 17.50 -12.58 1.55
C VAL A 79 17.76 -14.08 1.76
N ILE A 80 16.75 -14.91 1.50
CA ILE A 80 16.80 -16.36 1.67
C ILE A 80 16.91 -17.04 0.31
N ARG A 81 18.01 -17.75 0.08
CA ARG A 81 18.18 -18.56 -1.14
C ARG A 81 17.13 -19.66 -1.20
N ALA A 82 16.46 -19.78 -2.35
CA ALA A 82 15.48 -20.84 -2.58
C ALA A 82 16.06 -22.24 -2.34
N GLN A 83 17.32 -22.48 -2.73
CA GLN A 83 18.03 -23.74 -2.47
C GLN A 83 18.21 -24.02 -0.98
N SER A 84 18.56 -23.01 -0.18
CA SER A 84 18.74 -23.15 1.27
C SER A 84 17.44 -23.51 1.96
N LEU A 85 16.31 -22.94 1.50
CA LEU A 85 14.98 -23.25 2.02
C LEU A 85 14.53 -24.69 1.69
N VAL A 86 14.80 -25.16 0.48
CA VAL A 86 14.51 -26.56 0.10
C VAL A 86 15.36 -27.53 0.92
N ASN A 87 16.63 -27.21 1.14
CA ASN A 87 17.53 -28.05 1.93
C ASN A 87 17.15 -28.06 3.43
N SER A 88 16.68 -26.94 3.99
CA SER A 88 16.34 -26.82 5.41
C SER A 88 15.02 -27.50 5.79
N THR A 89 14.11 -27.70 4.83
CA THR A 89 12.78 -28.27 5.07
C THR A 89 12.75 -29.81 5.08
N PHE A 90 13.90 -30.50 5.12
CA PHE A 90 14.00 -31.97 5.15
C PHE A 90 13.17 -32.67 4.05
N THR A 91 12.91 -32.01 2.91
CA THR A 91 12.31 -32.64 1.73
C THR A 91 13.39 -33.38 0.92
N THR A 92 14.14 -34.23 1.60
CA THR A 92 15.09 -35.17 1.00
C THR A 92 14.32 -36.21 0.19
N GLY A 93 14.04 -35.93 -1.08
CA GLY A 93 13.75 -36.99 -2.05
C GLY A 93 12.90 -36.67 -3.28
N ALA A 94 12.27 -35.50 -3.41
CA ALA A 94 11.22 -35.33 -4.45
C ALA A 94 11.37 -34.16 -5.42
N TYR A 95 12.26 -33.19 -5.18
CA TYR A 95 12.37 -32.02 -6.07
C TYR A 95 13.62 -32.12 -6.96
N ASP A 96 13.38 -32.19 -8.27
CA ASP A 96 14.43 -32.03 -9.27
C ASP A 96 15.01 -30.61 -9.13
N PRO A 97 16.34 -30.45 -8.95
CA PRO A 97 16.98 -29.13 -8.87
C PRO A 97 16.69 -28.22 -10.08
N LYS A 98 16.19 -28.76 -11.20
CA LYS A 98 15.69 -27.98 -12.34
C LYS A 98 14.41 -27.17 -12.07
N HIS A 99 13.72 -27.43 -10.97
CA HIS A 99 12.48 -26.75 -10.60
C HIS A 99 12.63 -25.76 -9.45
N ILE A 100 13.84 -25.63 -8.88
CA ILE A 100 14.11 -24.64 -7.84
C ILE A 100 14.21 -23.27 -8.54
N PRO A 101 13.46 -22.25 -8.05
CA PRO A 101 13.58 -20.89 -8.58
C PRO A 101 15.02 -20.37 -8.50
N ASP A 102 15.41 -19.65 -9.54
CA ASP A 102 16.68 -18.90 -9.63
C ASP A 102 16.64 -17.59 -8.84
N HIS A 103 15.44 -17.12 -8.46
CA HIS A 103 15.27 -15.99 -7.56
C HIS A 103 15.22 -16.41 -6.08
N SER A 104 15.93 -15.67 -5.25
CA SER A 104 15.88 -15.76 -3.79
C SER A 104 14.62 -15.08 -3.26
N LEU A 105 14.18 -15.50 -2.07
CA LEU A 105 13.09 -14.86 -1.34
C LEU A 105 13.63 -13.63 -0.61
N ILE A 106 12.89 -12.53 -0.65
CA ILE A 106 13.18 -11.32 0.12
C ILE A 106 12.09 -11.20 1.18
N CYS A 107 12.51 -11.17 2.44
CA CYS A 107 11.65 -11.10 3.61
C CYS A 107 12.01 -9.90 4.47
N TRP A 108 11.02 -9.33 5.13
CA TRP A 108 11.19 -8.29 6.12
C TRP A 108 9.98 -8.27 7.04
N THR A 109 10.16 -7.73 8.23
CA THR A 109 9.09 -7.43 9.17
C THR A 109 8.85 -5.93 9.15
N PHE A 110 7.58 -5.53 9.08
CA PHE A 110 7.20 -4.13 9.16
C PHE A 110 6.53 -3.87 10.52
N ASN A 111 7.20 -3.09 11.36
CA ASN A 111 6.69 -2.69 12.66
C ASN A 111 5.65 -1.59 12.48
N THR A 112 4.38 -1.99 12.52
CA THR A 112 3.24 -1.09 12.57
C THR A 112 3.03 -0.55 13.98
N LEU A 113 4.07 -0.05 14.67
CA LEU A 113 3.91 0.48 16.04
C LEU A 113 2.69 1.40 16.05
N VAL A 114 1.68 0.93 16.80
CA VAL A 114 0.31 1.44 16.91
C VAL A 114 0.37 2.73 17.73
N TYR A 115 1.04 3.75 17.20
CA TYR A 115 0.94 5.13 17.68
C TYR A 115 0.28 6.04 16.65
N ASP A 116 0.06 5.55 15.42
CA ASP A 116 -0.75 6.22 14.38
C ASP A 116 -2.20 5.69 14.31
N ASP A 117 -2.52 4.67 15.11
CA ASP A 117 -3.77 3.91 15.00
C ASP A 117 -4.90 4.43 15.91
N GLN A 118 -4.66 5.45 16.74
CA GLN A 118 -5.75 6.06 17.51
C GLN A 118 -6.79 6.77 16.62
N ILE A 119 -6.46 7.09 15.36
CA ILE A 119 -7.41 7.70 14.42
C ILE A 119 -8.16 6.64 13.58
N MET A 120 -7.61 5.44 13.38
CA MET A 120 -8.26 4.41 12.53
C MET A 120 -8.79 3.17 13.28
N VAL A 121 -8.28 2.84 14.48
CA VAL A 121 -8.63 1.59 15.20
C VAL A 121 -9.74 1.75 16.24
N ARG A 122 -10.12 2.98 16.65
CA ARG A 122 -11.36 3.19 17.45
C ARG A 122 -12.64 2.71 16.74
N HIS A 123 -12.57 2.34 15.46
CA HIS A 123 -13.70 1.79 14.70
C HIS A 123 -13.68 0.26 14.51
N ALA A 124 -12.65 -0.46 14.96
CA ALA A 124 -12.53 -1.91 14.68
C ALA A 124 -12.46 -2.80 15.93
N GLN A 125 -12.39 -2.24 17.13
CA GLN A 125 -12.37 -3.01 18.38
C GLN A 125 -13.40 -2.50 19.39
N SER A 126 -14.67 -2.61 19.01
CA SER A 126 -15.76 -2.90 19.93
C SER A 126 -16.54 -4.09 19.37
N THR A 127 -15.91 -5.27 19.42
CA THR A 127 -16.66 -6.53 19.42
C THR A 127 -17.24 -6.73 20.81
N ASP A 128 -18.24 -5.91 21.13
CA ASP A 128 -19.37 -6.33 21.95
C ASP A 128 -20.60 -6.21 21.06
N ASN A 129 -21.55 -7.11 21.26
CA ASN A 129 -22.72 -7.33 20.42
C ASN A 129 -23.72 -6.15 20.42
N GLU A 130 -23.32 -5.02 19.85
CA GLU A 130 -24.22 -3.94 19.47
C GLU A 130 -23.91 -3.58 18.02
N THR A 131 -24.94 -3.67 17.18
CA THR A 131 -24.95 -3.16 15.81
C THR A 131 -24.70 -1.66 15.82
N THR A 132 -23.43 -1.24 15.91
CA THR A 132 -23.05 0.14 15.71
C THR A 132 -23.07 0.40 14.21
N GLU A 133 -24.19 0.92 13.71
CA GLU A 133 -24.25 1.49 12.37
C GLU A 133 -23.12 2.52 12.28
N HIS A 134 -22.13 2.31 11.39
CA HIS A 134 -21.15 3.34 11.07
C HIS A 134 -21.88 4.52 10.40
N VAL A 135 -22.33 5.47 11.23
CA VAL A 135 -23.00 6.68 10.77
C VAL A 135 -21.94 7.57 10.13
N LYS A 136 -22.03 7.72 8.81
CA LYS A 136 -21.27 8.74 8.09
C LYS A 136 -22.13 9.99 8.00
N PHE A 137 -21.60 11.14 8.38
CA PHE A 137 -22.30 12.43 8.27
C PHE A 137 -22.02 13.09 6.91
N ASP A 138 -22.97 13.89 6.41
CA ASP A 138 -22.77 14.69 5.20
C ASP A 138 -22.08 16.02 5.52
N THR A 139 -20.78 16.10 5.28
CA THR A 139 -19.97 17.31 5.54
C THR A 139 -20.08 18.37 4.44
N ARG A 140 -20.94 18.19 3.43
CA ARG A 140 -21.13 19.17 2.35
C ARG A 140 -22.05 20.31 2.74
N ASN A 141 -22.96 20.08 3.68
CA ASN A 141 -23.94 21.05 4.17
C ASN A 141 -23.82 21.17 5.70
N VAL A 142 -22.69 21.69 6.17
CA VAL A 142 -22.50 21.96 7.59
C VAL A 142 -23.26 23.24 7.96
N PRO A 143 -24.14 23.22 8.97
CA PRO A 143 -24.83 24.42 9.43
C PRO A 143 -23.85 25.50 9.90
N ASN A 144 -24.17 26.78 9.67
CA ASN A 144 -23.31 27.90 10.07
C ASN A 144 -23.17 28.03 11.60
N ASP A 145 -24.11 27.43 12.33
CA ASP A 145 -24.19 27.40 13.79
C ASP A 145 -23.50 26.16 14.41
N TRP A 146 -22.88 25.31 13.59
CA TRP A 146 -22.17 24.11 14.03
C TRP A 146 -20.95 24.48 14.88
N LEU A 147 -20.87 23.93 16.10
CA LEU A 147 -19.86 24.25 17.13
C LEU A 147 -19.86 25.70 17.64
N THR A 148 -20.87 26.50 17.29
CA THR A 148 -21.00 27.89 17.78
C THR A 148 -22.13 28.06 18.80
N ASP A 149 -22.83 26.99 19.16
CA ASP A 149 -23.86 27.03 20.19
C ASP A 149 -23.28 27.42 21.53
N VAL A 150 -23.98 28.30 22.24
CA VAL A 150 -23.56 28.85 23.54
C VAL A 150 -23.28 27.72 24.55
N GLU A 151 -24.06 26.64 24.51
CA GLU A 151 -23.87 25.48 25.38
C GLU A 151 -22.60 24.69 25.04
N VAL A 152 -22.33 24.45 23.74
CA VAL A 152 -21.14 23.73 23.28
C VAL A 152 -19.88 24.54 23.55
N VAL A 153 -19.92 25.83 23.25
CA VAL A 153 -18.82 26.76 23.54
C VAL A 153 -18.57 26.83 25.05
N SER A 154 -19.61 26.82 25.89
CA SER A 154 -19.45 26.76 27.34
C SER A 154 -18.79 25.46 27.81
N LYS A 155 -19.15 24.31 27.23
CA LYS A 155 -18.53 23.01 27.55
C LYS A 155 -17.07 22.95 27.12
N LEU A 156 -16.76 23.47 25.93
CA LEU A 156 -15.39 23.57 25.43
C LEU A 156 -14.53 24.50 26.30
N ASN A 157 -15.07 25.65 26.73
CA ASN A 157 -14.35 26.57 27.61
C ASN A 157 -14.11 25.96 29.00
N GLN A 158 -15.05 25.19 29.55
CA GLN A 158 -14.83 24.45 30.80
C GLN A 158 -13.74 23.38 30.62
N LEU A 159 -13.74 22.65 29.50
CA LEU A 159 -12.71 21.67 29.21
C LEU A 159 -11.31 22.29 29.11
N ILE A 160 -11.21 23.48 28.49
CA ILE A 160 -9.95 24.24 28.41
C ILE A 160 -9.49 24.65 29.81
N LEU A 161 -10.38 25.20 30.63
CA LEU A 161 -10.05 25.59 32.01
C LEU A 161 -9.59 24.39 32.84
N ASP A 162 -10.27 23.26 32.72
CA ASP A 162 -9.87 22.03 33.40
C ASP A 162 -8.48 21.55 32.95
N LEU A 163 -8.19 21.59 31.65
CA LEU A 163 -6.87 21.25 31.10
C LEU A 163 -5.77 22.19 31.61
N GLU A 164 -6.07 23.48 31.76
CA GLU A 164 -5.12 24.47 32.27
C GLU A 164 -4.82 24.30 33.78
N HIS A 165 -5.75 23.71 34.55
CA HIS A 165 -5.62 23.53 36.00
C HIS A 165 -5.27 22.08 36.42
N SER A 166 -5.20 21.13 35.50
CA SER A 166 -4.89 19.73 35.79
C SER A 166 -3.38 19.50 35.97
N GLU A 167 -3.00 18.57 36.86
CA GLU A 167 -1.60 18.12 37.04
C GLU A 167 -1.23 17.10 35.95
N ASN A 168 -1.33 17.50 34.67
CA ASN A 168 -0.89 16.84 33.43
C ASN A 168 -0.35 15.39 33.53
N ASN A 169 -1.17 14.44 33.98
CA ASN A 169 -0.89 13.01 33.85
C ASN A 169 -1.49 12.51 32.52
N GLN A 170 -0.82 11.58 31.85
CA GLN A 170 -1.27 11.00 30.57
C GLN A 170 -2.71 10.48 30.66
N LEU A 171 -3.09 9.86 31.78
CA LEU A 171 -4.46 9.36 31.99
C LEU A 171 -5.51 10.49 32.03
N GLU A 172 -5.18 11.64 32.61
CA GLU A 172 -6.09 12.79 32.67
C GLU A 172 -6.23 13.44 31.28
N ILE A 173 -5.13 13.52 30.53
CA ILE A 173 -5.13 14.02 29.16
C ILE A 173 -5.99 13.11 28.27
N ASP A 174 -5.86 11.79 28.40
CA ASP A 174 -6.65 10.83 27.63
C ASP A 174 -8.16 10.95 27.96
N ASN A 175 -8.50 11.09 29.25
CA ASN A 175 -9.89 11.29 29.68
C ASN A 175 -10.48 12.61 29.15
N LYS A 176 -9.69 13.69 29.14
CA LYS A 176 -10.11 15.00 28.62
C LYS A 176 -10.25 14.98 27.09
N TYR A 177 -9.40 14.22 26.40
CA TYR A 177 -9.55 13.96 24.98
C TYR A 177 -10.86 13.20 24.67
N ASP A 178 -11.20 12.19 25.47
CA ASP A 178 -12.47 11.47 25.30
C ASP A 178 -13.69 12.37 25.57
N GLU A 179 -13.60 13.27 26.55
CA GLU A 179 -14.62 14.29 26.82
C GLU A 179 -14.81 15.24 25.62
N LEU A 180 -13.73 15.72 25.00
CA LEU A 180 -13.77 16.52 23.77
C LEU A 180 -14.46 15.76 22.63
N VAL A 181 -14.07 14.50 22.42
CA VAL A 181 -14.62 13.65 21.36
C VAL A 181 -16.12 13.47 21.55
N ASN A 182 -16.59 13.26 22.78
CA ASN A 182 -18.01 13.12 23.09
C ASN A 182 -18.80 14.41 22.80
N ILE A 183 -18.28 15.58 23.19
CA ILE A 183 -18.92 16.88 22.89
C ILE A 183 -19.09 17.06 21.38
N ILE A 184 -18.05 16.74 20.60
CA ILE A 184 -18.11 16.86 19.14
C ILE A 184 -19.07 15.83 18.54
N GLN A 185 -19.08 14.59 19.03
CA GLN A 185 -19.99 13.55 18.53
C GLN A 185 -21.45 13.87 18.81
N ASP A 186 -21.77 14.42 19.97
CA ASP A 186 -23.14 14.83 20.32
C ASP A 186 -23.63 15.95 19.39
N GLU A 187 -22.79 16.95 19.14
CA GLU A 187 -23.09 18.04 18.21
C GLU A 187 -23.20 17.56 16.76
N MET A 188 -22.36 16.60 16.35
CA MET A 188 -22.45 15.97 15.04
C MET A 188 -23.76 15.18 14.89
N ASN A 189 -24.18 14.43 15.91
CA ASN A 189 -25.42 13.67 15.89
C ASN A 189 -26.68 14.56 15.90
N SER A 190 -26.61 15.72 16.55
CA SER A 190 -27.75 16.64 16.66
C SER A 190 -27.94 17.49 15.40
N LYS A 191 -26.84 17.98 14.79
CA LYS A 191 -26.90 18.99 13.72
C LYS A 191 -26.56 18.50 12.32
N LEU A 192 -25.83 17.38 12.18
CA LEU A 192 -25.43 16.90 10.86
C LEU A 192 -26.36 15.80 10.34
N ASP A 193 -26.76 15.94 9.08
CA ASP A 193 -27.52 14.91 8.39
C ASP A 193 -26.67 13.64 8.19
N LYS A 194 -27.26 12.49 8.51
CA LYS A 194 -26.66 11.18 8.26
C LYS A 194 -26.66 10.89 6.75
N ARG A 195 -25.49 10.60 6.21
CA ARG A 195 -25.30 10.20 4.82
C ARG A 195 -25.85 8.79 4.60
N LYS A 196 -27.04 8.72 3.99
CA LYS A 196 -27.56 7.46 3.44
C LYS A 196 -26.69 7.02 2.26
N VAL A 197 -25.89 5.98 2.48
CA VAL A 197 -25.13 5.33 1.41
C VAL A 197 -26.01 4.24 0.81
N TYR A 198 -26.66 4.54 -0.31
CA TYR A 198 -27.34 3.53 -1.11
C TYR A 198 -26.28 2.70 -1.85
N CYS A 199 -25.93 1.55 -1.28
CA CYS A 199 -25.28 0.48 -2.04
C CYS A 199 -26.39 -0.25 -2.80
N ALA A 200 -26.53 0.02 -4.11
CA ALA A 200 -27.31 -0.88 -4.95
C ALA A 200 -26.67 -2.27 -4.88
N ASP A 201 -27.49 -3.30 -4.65
CA ASP A 201 -27.05 -4.69 -4.46
C ASP A 201 -25.93 -5.08 -5.43
N GLY A 202 -24.77 -5.44 -4.88
CA GLY A 202 -23.65 -5.99 -5.64
C GLY A 202 -22.65 -4.99 -6.24
N ILE A 203 -22.82 -3.67 -6.08
CA ILE A 203 -21.81 -2.69 -6.55
C ILE A 203 -21.00 -2.17 -5.37
N SER A 204 -19.82 -2.77 -5.18
CA SER A 204 -18.81 -2.30 -4.22
C SER A 204 -18.47 -0.82 -4.43
N ASN A 205 -18.51 -0.04 -3.34
CA ASN A 205 -18.08 1.37 -3.22
C ASN A 205 -16.58 1.60 -3.46
N LYS A 206 -15.88 0.69 -4.16
CA LYS A 206 -14.57 0.98 -4.73
C LYS A 206 -14.76 2.19 -5.65
N ARG A 207 -14.34 3.38 -5.17
CA ARG A 207 -14.19 4.59 -5.97
C ARG A 207 -13.69 4.15 -7.33
N ARG A 208 -14.50 4.31 -8.38
CA ARG A 208 -14.04 4.08 -9.75
C ARG A 208 -12.81 4.95 -9.88
N LYS A 209 -11.62 4.35 -9.91
CA LYS A 209 -10.36 5.06 -10.09
C LYS A 209 -10.60 6.04 -11.24
N MET A 210 -10.33 7.32 -11.03
CA MET A 210 -10.46 8.30 -12.11
C MET A 210 -9.66 7.72 -13.28
N LYS A 211 -10.35 7.54 -14.43
CA LYS A 211 -9.70 7.02 -15.62
C LYS A 211 -8.51 7.94 -15.89
N LYS A 212 -7.32 7.36 -16.03
CA LYS A 212 -6.10 8.14 -16.29
C LYS A 212 -6.34 9.03 -17.52
N PRO A 213 -5.76 10.24 -17.60
CA PRO A 213 -6.07 11.20 -18.67
C PRO A 213 -5.89 10.63 -20.08
N TRP A 214 -4.93 9.72 -20.26
CA TRP A 214 -4.60 9.02 -21.51
C TRP A 214 -5.51 7.85 -21.86
N TRP A 215 -6.49 7.54 -21.01
CA TRP A 215 -7.43 6.45 -21.22
C TRP A 215 -8.58 6.90 -22.14
N ASN A 216 -8.50 6.54 -23.42
CA ASN A 216 -9.52 6.87 -24.42
C ASN A 216 -10.54 5.74 -24.62
N ASP A 217 -11.59 6.02 -25.41
CA ASP A 217 -12.64 5.04 -25.73
C ASP A 217 -12.10 3.82 -26.48
N ASN A 218 -11.09 4.00 -27.34
CA ASN A 218 -10.44 2.90 -28.05
C ASN A 218 -9.74 1.93 -27.08
N LEU A 219 -9.05 2.43 -26.06
CA LEU A 219 -8.46 1.61 -25.00
C LEU A 219 -9.53 0.93 -24.15
N THR A 220 -10.68 1.59 -23.93
CA THR A 220 -11.82 0.98 -23.24
C THR A 220 -12.36 -0.22 -24.01
N VAL A 221 -12.53 -0.10 -25.33
CA VAL A 221 -12.97 -1.21 -26.19
C VAL A 221 -11.99 -2.38 -26.13
N LEU A 222 -10.70 -2.10 -26.32
CA LEU A 222 -9.66 -3.14 -26.27
C LEU A 222 -9.55 -3.81 -24.90
N TRP A 223 -9.69 -3.04 -23.82
CA TRP A 223 -9.69 -3.59 -22.47
C TRP A 223 -10.89 -4.49 -22.22
N ASN A 224 -12.07 -4.10 -22.69
CA ASN A 224 -13.28 -4.94 -22.61
C ASN A 224 -13.10 -6.25 -23.38
N GLU A 225 -12.45 -6.23 -24.55
CA GLU A 225 -12.11 -7.43 -25.32
C GLU A 225 -11.12 -8.35 -24.56
N VAL A 226 -10.11 -7.76 -23.90
CA VAL A 226 -9.18 -8.51 -23.04
C VAL A 226 -9.93 -9.19 -21.89
N CYS A 227 -10.79 -8.45 -21.18
CA CYS A 227 -11.58 -8.99 -20.07
C CYS A 227 -12.56 -10.08 -20.54
N ALA A 228 -13.18 -9.93 -21.71
CA ALA A 228 -14.07 -10.94 -22.29
C ALA A 228 -13.30 -12.23 -22.64
N ALA A 229 -12.16 -12.10 -23.31
CA ALA A 229 -11.29 -13.23 -23.65
C ALA A 229 -10.73 -13.93 -22.39
N GLU A 230 -10.35 -13.18 -21.36
CA GLU A 230 -9.88 -13.72 -20.09
C GLU A 230 -11.00 -14.52 -19.39
N ARG A 231 -12.22 -13.99 -19.37
CA ARG A 231 -13.37 -14.67 -18.75
C ARG A 231 -13.65 -16.00 -19.44
N ILE A 232 -13.62 -16.05 -20.77
CA ILE A 232 -13.80 -17.28 -21.55
C ILE A 232 -12.67 -18.26 -21.22
N TRP A 233 -11.41 -17.83 -21.23
CA TRP A 233 -10.28 -18.69 -20.89
C TRP A 233 -10.33 -19.26 -19.46
N ARG A 234 -10.72 -18.45 -18.46
CA ARG A 234 -10.81 -18.88 -17.06
C ARG A 234 -11.98 -19.83 -16.81
N LYS A 235 -13.12 -19.60 -17.47
CA LYS A 235 -14.37 -20.36 -17.24
C LYS A 235 -14.51 -21.60 -18.12
N ASN A 236 -13.66 -21.79 -19.13
CA ASN A 236 -13.74 -22.96 -20.02
C ASN A 236 -13.30 -24.25 -19.30
N PRO A 237 -14.20 -25.25 -19.14
CA PRO A 237 -13.88 -26.52 -18.48
C PRO A 237 -13.10 -27.47 -19.41
N ASN A 238 -13.27 -27.35 -20.73
CA ASN A 238 -12.60 -28.20 -21.72
C ASN A 238 -11.13 -27.75 -21.95
N ARG A 239 -10.19 -28.68 -21.75
CA ARG A 239 -8.73 -28.42 -21.85
C ARG A 239 -8.30 -27.95 -23.25
N ASN A 240 -8.88 -28.49 -24.32
CA ASN A 240 -8.49 -28.15 -25.70
C ASN A 240 -9.01 -26.75 -26.08
N GLU A 241 -10.28 -26.48 -25.77
CA GLU A 241 -10.88 -25.15 -25.98
C GLU A 241 -10.23 -24.08 -25.10
N ARG A 242 -9.79 -24.44 -23.90
CA ARG A 242 -9.03 -23.55 -23.00
C ARG A 242 -7.68 -23.15 -23.60
N LYS A 243 -7.01 -24.03 -24.36
CA LYS A 243 -5.76 -23.70 -25.07
C LYS A 243 -6.01 -22.69 -26.19
N SER A 244 -7.07 -22.89 -26.97
CA SER A 244 -7.49 -21.94 -28.02
C SER A 244 -7.92 -20.60 -27.43
N ALA A 245 -8.73 -20.61 -26.35
CA ALA A 245 -9.15 -19.39 -25.64
C ALA A 245 -7.96 -18.64 -25.02
N ARG A 246 -6.94 -19.35 -24.52
CA ARG A 246 -5.68 -18.75 -24.06
C ARG A 246 -4.96 -18.03 -25.20
N HIS A 247 -4.92 -18.62 -26.39
CA HIS A 247 -4.31 -17.98 -27.56
C HIS A 247 -5.03 -16.68 -27.93
N VAL A 248 -6.36 -16.69 -27.91
CA VAL A 248 -7.18 -15.49 -28.15
C VAL A 248 -6.91 -14.42 -27.09
N PHE A 249 -6.90 -14.77 -25.81
CA PHE A 249 -6.57 -13.86 -24.71
C PHE A 249 -5.17 -13.24 -24.85
N VAL A 250 -4.16 -14.05 -25.17
CA VAL A 250 -2.79 -13.54 -25.37
C VAL A 250 -2.72 -12.58 -26.55
N LYS A 251 -3.45 -12.85 -27.64
CA LYS A 251 -3.51 -11.98 -28.82
C LYS A 251 -4.19 -10.64 -28.52
N THR A 252 -5.35 -10.66 -27.84
CA THR A 252 -6.06 -9.43 -27.47
C THR A 252 -5.25 -8.60 -26.48
N ARG A 253 -4.61 -9.25 -25.49
CA ARG A 253 -3.73 -8.58 -24.52
C ARG A 253 -2.55 -7.90 -25.20
N LYS A 254 -1.83 -8.59 -26.09
CA LYS A 254 -0.72 -7.98 -26.87
C LYS A 254 -1.17 -6.78 -27.70
N THR A 255 -2.39 -6.83 -28.23
CA THR A 255 -2.94 -5.72 -29.03
C THR A 255 -3.24 -4.50 -28.16
N PHE A 256 -3.78 -4.71 -26.96
CA PHE A 256 -3.96 -3.68 -25.95
C PHE A 256 -2.61 -3.10 -25.49
N ASP A 257 -1.67 -3.97 -25.09
CA ASP A 257 -0.32 -3.59 -24.61
C ASP A 257 0.45 -2.76 -25.66
N LYS A 258 0.24 -3.03 -26.96
CA LYS A 258 0.87 -2.24 -28.04
C LYS A 258 0.29 -0.82 -28.16
N LYS A 259 -1.02 -0.66 -27.91
CA LYS A 259 -1.73 0.63 -28.08
C LYS A 259 -1.70 1.51 -26.82
N LEU A 260 -1.42 0.91 -25.66
CA LEU A 260 -1.34 1.60 -24.38
C LEU A 260 -0.25 2.70 -24.37
N PRO A 261 1.03 2.42 -24.72
CA PRO A 261 2.09 3.44 -24.70
C PRO A 261 1.88 4.54 -25.75
N THR A 262 1.23 4.22 -26.88
CA THR A 262 0.93 5.21 -27.92
C THR A 262 -0.06 6.24 -27.40
N SER A 263 -1.11 5.80 -26.69
CA SER A 263 -2.11 6.70 -26.10
C SER A 263 -1.54 7.52 -24.95
N GLU A 264 -0.62 6.95 -24.16
CA GLU A 264 0.12 7.66 -23.13
C GLU A 264 1.00 8.78 -23.71
N LYS A 265 1.69 8.51 -24.83
CA LYS A 265 2.55 9.51 -25.50
C LYS A 265 1.78 10.62 -26.20
N THR A 266 0.60 10.34 -26.76
CA THR A 266 -0.20 11.35 -27.47
C THR A 266 -0.62 12.52 -26.57
N ILE A 267 -0.83 12.28 -25.27
CA ILE A 267 -1.22 13.34 -24.31
C ILE A 267 -0.02 14.14 -23.80
N LEU A 268 1.19 13.59 -23.84
CA LEU A 268 2.42 14.29 -23.43
C LEU A 268 2.95 15.26 -24.51
N VAL A 269 2.36 15.24 -25.71
CA VAL A 269 2.77 16.06 -26.88
C VAL A 269 1.69 17.08 -27.26
N SER A 270 0.54 17.07 -26.57
CA SER A 270 -0.57 18.03 -26.71
C SER A 270 -0.61 19.02 -25.55
#